data_AF-A0A645I0U1-F1
#
_entry.id   AF-A0A645I0U1-F1
#
_cell.length_a   1.000
_cell.length_b   1.000
_cell.length_c   1.000
_cell.angle_alpha   90.00
_cell.angle_beta   90.00
_cell.angle_gamma   90.00
#
_symmetry.space_group_name_H-M   'P 1'
#
loop_
_entity.id
_entity.type
_entity.pdbx_description
1 polymer ?
#
loop_
_entity_poly.entity_id
_entity_poly.type
_entity_poly.pdbx_seq_one_letter_code
_entity_poly.pdbx_strand_id
1 'polypeptide(L)'
;MLRNFYYACESLIILHATQNIEEAQFFAKKVWDRMDKFDKWYLLDIRLINYILFIFPIDVAVNIGKRVIQQLAPYHKLKEAEVLLINIDINLALLLIDDKKYLEALSYLEKVIPLCKKSQKYNQLAIAYARKGIILTKTGRTEEGSEYIKKACAILHAIEDTKLLSELEKELSHYLNMESENPLQLDMLLQD
;
A
#
# COMPACT_ATOMS: atom_id res chain seq x y z
N MET A 1 3.51 -10.98 -23.78
CA MET A 1 2.42 -10.12 -23.30
C MET A 1 1.16 -10.94 -23.01
N LEU A 2 0.45 -11.52 -23.99
CA LEU A 2 -0.75 -12.37 -23.78
C LEU A 2 -0.58 -13.46 -22.71
N ARG A 3 0.56 -14.16 -22.72
CA ARG A 3 0.86 -15.21 -21.73
C ARG A 3 0.97 -14.68 -20.30
N ASN A 4 1.46 -13.45 -20.11
CA ASN A 4 1.56 -12.85 -18.78
C ASN A 4 0.19 -12.44 -18.26
N PHE A 5 -0.68 -11.92 -19.14
CA PHE A 5 -2.07 -11.62 -18.79
C PHE A 5 -2.82 -12.88 -18.37
N TYR A 6 -2.68 -13.98 -19.13
CA TYR A 6 -3.24 -15.26 -18.74
C TYR A 6 -2.78 -15.69 -17.35
N TYR A 7 -1.46 -15.76 -17.11
CA TYR A 7 -0.95 -16.20 -15.80
C TYR A 7 -1.33 -15.27 -14.65
N ALA A 8 -1.40 -13.95 -14.86
CA ALA A 8 -1.86 -13.03 -13.84
C ALA A 8 -3.34 -13.23 -13.51
N CYS A 9 -4.20 -13.41 -14.52
CA CYS A 9 -5.61 -13.70 -14.31
C CYS A 9 -5.81 -15.04 -13.60
N GLU A 10 -5.14 -16.11 -14.03
CA GLU A 10 -5.21 -17.42 -13.37
C GLU A 10 -4.81 -17.33 -11.90
N SER A 11 -3.69 -16.64 -11.62
CA SER A 11 -3.20 -16.43 -10.26
C SER A 11 -4.25 -15.74 -9.37
N LEU A 12 -4.90 -14.68 -9.87
CA LEU A 12 -5.95 -13.95 -9.15
C LEU A 12 -7.22 -14.78 -8.98
N ILE A 13 -7.65 -15.51 -10.02
CA ILE A 13 -8.83 -16.38 -9.97
C ILE A 13 -8.65 -17.46 -8.91
N ILE A 14 -7.49 -18.13 -8.90
CA ILE A 14 -7.18 -19.19 -7.95
C ILE A 14 -7.20 -18.64 -6.52
N LEU A 15 -6.54 -17.50 -6.28
CA LEU A 15 -6.52 -16.85 -4.97
C LEU A 15 -7.94 -16.54 -4.48
N HIS A 16 -8.79 -15.98 -5.33
CA HIS A 16 -10.15 -15.58 -4.94
C HIS A 16 -11.13 -16.76 -4.82
N ALA A 17 -11.07 -17.74 -5.72
CA ALA A 17 -12.04 -18.82 -5.77
C ALA A 17 -11.72 -19.98 -4.80
N THR A 18 -10.43 -20.23 -4.55
CA THR A 18 -9.98 -21.42 -3.81
C THR A 18 -9.21 -21.09 -2.54
N GLN A 19 -8.75 -19.84 -2.37
CA GLN A 19 -7.81 -19.42 -1.33
C GLN A 19 -6.49 -20.21 -1.33
N ASN A 20 -6.17 -20.92 -2.42
CA ASN A 20 -4.93 -21.67 -2.56
C ASN A 20 -3.77 -20.71 -2.90
N ILE A 21 -3.08 -20.23 -1.87
CA ILE A 21 -1.98 -19.26 -1.99
C ILE A 21 -0.80 -19.86 -2.77
N GLU A 22 -0.43 -21.11 -2.51
CA GLU A 22 0.72 -21.76 -3.15
C GLU A 22 0.52 -21.86 -4.67
N GLU A 23 -0.68 -22.24 -5.09
CA GLU A 23 -1.02 -22.35 -6.50
C GLU A 23 -1.13 -20.98 -7.17
N ALA A 24 -1.74 -20.00 -6.51
CA ALA A 24 -1.73 -18.61 -6.99
C ALA A 24 -0.30 -18.08 -7.18
N GLN A 25 0.59 -18.34 -6.20
CA GLN A 25 2.01 -17.98 -6.25
C GLN A 25 2.73 -18.64 -7.41
N PHE A 26 2.44 -19.91 -7.70
CA PHE A 26 3.02 -20.61 -8.83
C PHE A 26 2.76 -19.89 -10.16
N PHE A 27 1.54 -19.39 -10.37
CA PHE A 27 1.20 -18.63 -11.57
C PHE A 27 1.79 -17.21 -11.57
N ALA A 28 1.76 -16.50 -10.43
CA ALA A 28 2.40 -15.19 -10.30
C ALA A 28 3.91 -15.27 -10.60
N LYS A 29 4.58 -16.32 -10.10
CA LYS A 29 6.00 -16.58 -10.33
C LYS A 29 6.32 -16.77 -11.81
N LYS A 30 5.45 -17.41 -12.59
CA LYS A 30 5.65 -17.52 -14.06
C LYS A 30 5.67 -16.15 -14.76
N VAL A 31 4.88 -15.20 -14.27
CA VAL A 31 4.92 -13.82 -14.77
C VAL A 31 6.25 -13.19 -14.37
N TRP A 32 6.61 -13.29 -13.07
CA TRP A 32 7.85 -12.72 -12.54
C TRP A 32 9.12 -13.26 -13.23
N ASP A 33 9.30 -14.57 -13.30
CA ASP A 33 10.47 -15.23 -13.89
C ASP A 33 10.70 -14.83 -15.36
N ARG A 34 9.64 -14.42 -16.06
CA ARG A 34 9.74 -13.87 -17.41
C ARG A 34 10.09 -12.38 -17.38
N MET A 35 9.40 -11.61 -16.55
CA MET A 35 9.57 -10.15 -16.45
C MET A 35 10.96 -9.75 -15.95
N ASP A 36 11.50 -10.52 -15.02
CA ASP A 36 12.80 -10.30 -14.38
C ASP A 36 13.97 -10.31 -15.38
N LYS A 37 13.79 -11.01 -16.52
CA LYS A 37 14.79 -11.10 -17.61
C LYS A 37 14.85 -9.88 -18.51
N PHE A 38 13.88 -8.96 -18.42
CA PHE A 38 13.88 -7.75 -19.25
C PHE A 38 14.54 -6.59 -18.52
N ASP A 39 15.45 -5.91 -19.21
CA ASP A 39 16.14 -4.72 -18.70
C ASP A 39 15.20 -3.51 -18.58
N LYS A 40 14.18 -3.44 -19.45
CA LYS A 40 13.20 -2.36 -19.52
C LYS A 40 11.78 -2.91 -19.53
N TRP A 41 10.91 -2.33 -18.72
CA TRP A 41 9.48 -2.66 -18.68
C TRP A 41 8.65 -1.53 -19.27
N TYR A 42 7.61 -1.88 -20.02
CA TYR A 42 6.61 -0.91 -20.45
C TYR A 42 5.62 -0.64 -19.30
N LEU A 43 4.92 0.49 -19.35
CA LEU A 43 3.94 0.87 -18.33
C LEU A 43 2.85 -0.19 -18.11
N LEU A 44 2.44 -0.89 -19.17
CA LEU A 44 1.49 -2.02 -19.08
C LEU A 44 2.07 -3.20 -18.31
N ASP A 45 3.36 -3.49 -18.48
CA ASP A 45 4.01 -4.56 -17.76
C ASP A 45 4.11 -4.23 -16.26
N ILE A 46 4.41 -2.97 -15.94
CA ILE A 46 4.45 -2.48 -14.56
C ILE A 46 3.06 -2.60 -13.90
N ARG A 47 2.00 -2.21 -14.61
CA ARG A 47 0.61 -2.39 -14.12
C ARG A 47 0.31 -3.85 -13.83
N LEU A 48 0.72 -4.75 -14.72
CA LEU A 48 0.51 -6.18 -14.55
C LEU A 48 1.21 -6.72 -13.31
N ILE A 49 2.47 -6.36 -13.09
CA ILE A 49 3.23 -6.76 -11.90
C ILE A 49 2.56 -6.25 -10.62
N ASN A 50 2.07 -5.00 -10.62
CA ASN A 50 1.37 -4.44 -9.47
C ASN A 50 0.14 -5.27 -9.06
N TYR A 51 -0.60 -5.86 -10.00
CA TYR A 51 -1.78 -6.70 -9.67
C TYR A 51 -1.44 -8.01 -8.97
N ILE A 52 -0.26 -8.58 -9.24
CA ILE A 52 0.15 -9.86 -8.65
C ILE A 52 1.13 -9.70 -7.49
N LEU A 53 1.48 -8.46 -7.13
CA LEU A 53 2.50 -8.14 -6.13
C LEU A 53 2.20 -8.77 -4.77
N PHE A 54 0.95 -8.67 -4.33
CA PHE A 54 0.49 -9.15 -3.02
C PHE A 54 0.33 -10.66 -2.92
N ILE A 55 0.54 -11.38 -4.02
CA ILE A 55 0.49 -12.84 -4.03
C ILE A 55 1.82 -13.40 -3.52
N PHE A 56 2.91 -12.66 -3.70
CA PHE A 56 4.24 -13.06 -3.25
C PHE A 56 4.42 -12.90 -1.74
N PRO A 57 5.32 -13.70 -1.13
CA PRO A 57 5.80 -13.44 0.23
C PRO A 57 6.31 -12.00 0.38
N ILE A 58 6.18 -11.44 1.59
CA ILE A 58 6.42 -10.01 1.87
C ILE A 58 7.81 -9.54 1.39
N ASP A 59 8.87 -10.30 1.71
CA ASP A 59 10.23 -9.98 1.32
C ASP A 59 10.43 -9.96 -0.21
N VAL A 60 9.82 -10.92 -0.90
CA VAL A 60 9.81 -11.01 -2.37
C VAL A 60 9.03 -9.84 -2.96
N ALA A 61 7.84 -9.56 -2.44
CA ALA A 61 6.99 -8.45 -2.88
C ALA A 61 7.70 -7.09 -2.71
N VAL A 62 8.41 -6.87 -1.60
CA VAL A 62 9.20 -5.66 -1.38
C VAL A 62 10.31 -5.52 -2.43
N ASN A 63 11.02 -6.59 -2.76
CA ASN A 63 12.06 -6.57 -3.79
C ASN A 63 11.50 -6.29 -5.20
N ILE A 64 10.38 -6.93 -5.55
CA ILE A 64 9.66 -6.68 -6.81
C ILE A 64 9.22 -5.21 -6.88
N GLY A 65 8.62 -4.68 -5.81
CA GLY A 65 8.16 -3.29 -5.76
C GLY A 65 9.28 -2.27 -5.89
N LYS A 66 10.44 -2.52 -5.26
CA LYS A 66 11.66 -1.69 -5.46
C LYS A 66 12.07 -1.65 -6.94
N ARG A 67 12.04 -2.79 -7.62
CA ARG A 67 12.33 -2.84 -9.07
C ARG A 67 11.25 -2.13 -9.89
N VAL A 68 9.97 -2.26 -9.52
CA VAL A 68 8.86 -1.50 -10.15
C VAL A 68 9.10 0.00 -10.07
N ILE A 69 9.50 0.53 -8.91
CA ILE A 69 9.79 1.97 -8.73
C ILE A 69 10.91 2.42 -9.66
N GLN A 70 12.00 1.64 -9.74
CA GLN A 70 13.12 1.94 -10.66
C GLN A 70 12.66 1.96 -12.13
N GLN A 71 11.83 1.01 -12.52
CA GLN A 71 11.30 0.90 -13.89
C GLN A 71 10.24 1.98 -14.20
N LEU A 72 9.61 2.59 -13.19
CA LEU A 72 8.70 3.73 -13.36
C LEU A 72 9.43 5.06 -13.58
N ALA A 73 10.70 5.20 -13.17
CA ALA A 73 11.44 6.47 -13.21
C ALA A 73 11.47 7.15 -14.61
N PRO A 74 11.64 6.41 -15.73
CA PRO A 74 11.58 7.01 -17.08
C PRO A 74 10.22 7.62 -17.43
N TYR A 75 9.15 7.20 -16.75
CA TYR A 75 7.77 7.62 -17.02
C TYR A 75 7.29 8.77 -16.13
N HIS A 76 8.17 9.42 -15.35
CA HIS A 76 7.81 10.48 -14.38
C HIS A 76 6.99 11.66 -14.92
N LYS A 77 6.99 11.90 -16.24
CA LYS A 77 6.18 12.95 -16.89
C LYS A 77 4.73 12.54 -17.13
N LEU A 78 4.42 11.25 -17.02
CA LEU A 78 3.06 10.72 -17.21
C LEU A 78 2.33 10.72 -15.88
N LYS A 79 1.13 11.33 -15.86
CA LYS A 79 0.27 11.36 -14.67
C LYS A 79 -0.05 9.94 -14.19
N GLU A 80 -0.25 9.01 -15.12
CA GLU A 80 -0.53 7.61 -14.79
C GLU A 80 0.64 6.93 -14.06
N ALA A 81 1.88 7.25 -14.43
CA ALA A 81 3.05 6.69 -13.77
C ALA A 81 3.23 7.26 -12.35
N GLU A 82 2.91 8.55 -12.15
CA GLU A 82 2.91 9.17 -10.83
C GLU A 82 1.87 8.52 -9.90
N VAL A 83 0.66 8.24 -10.42
CA VAL A 83 -0.37 7.52 -9.65
C VAL A 83 0.07 6.10 -9.30
N LEU A 84 0.70 5.38 -10.23
CA LEU A 84 1.22 4.04 -9.95
C LEU A 84 2.34 4.08 -8.91
N LEU A 85 3.24 5.05 -8.98
CA LEU A 85 4.30 5.23 -8.00
C LEU A 85 3.73 5.47 -6.60
N ILE A 86 2.75 6.38 -6.48
CA ILE A 86 2.08 6.66 -5.21
C ILE A 86 1.48 5.38 -4.61
N ASN A 87 0.74 4.61 -5.42
CA ASN A 87 0.11 3.39 -4.94
C ASN A 87 1.15 2.33 -4.53
N ILE A 88 2.22 2.16 -5.31
CA ILE A 88 3.29 1.20 -4.99
C ILE A 88 4.00 1.58 -3.69
N ASP A 89 4.37 2.85 -3.50
CA ASP A 89 5.05 3.31 -2.27
C ASP A 89 4.18 3.08 -1.03
N ILE A 90 2.88 3.39 -1.10
CA ILE A 90 1.92 3.18 -0.01
C ILE A 90 1.73 1.68 0.29
N ASN A 91 1.68 0.85 -0.75
CA ASN A 91 1.53 -0.59 -0.63
C ASN A 91 2.77 -1.26 -0.04
N LEU A 92 3.97 -0.82 -0.46
CA LEU A 92 5.23 -1.28 0.12
C LEU A 92 5.34 -0.89 1.59
N ALA A 93 4.90 0.31 1.95
CA ALA A 93 4.88 0.73 3.36
C ALA A 93 4.02 -0.21 4.22
N LEU A 94 2.86 -0.66 3.74
CA LEU A 94 2.02 -1.64 4.45
C LEU A 94 2.75 -2.98 4.65
N LEU A 95 3.32 -3.53 3.57
CA LEU A 95 4.07 -4.79 3.64
C LEU A 95 5.23 -4.71 4.64
N LEU A 96 5.89 -3.56 4.72
CA LEU A 96 6.96 -3.30 5.68
C LEU A 96 6.45 -3.10 7.11
N ILE A 97 5.25 -2.54 7.29
CA ILE A 97 4.57 -2.47 8.61
C ILE A 97 4.26 -3.88 9.12
N ASP A 98 3.75 -4.76 8.26
CA ASP A 98 3.48 -6.17 8.59
C ASP A 98 4.75 -6.90 9.04
N ASP A 99 5.87 -6.64 8.36
CA ASP A 99 7.18 -7.19 8.71
C ASP A 99 7.88 -6.43 9.86
N LYS A 100 7.18 -5.49 10.51
CA LYS A 100 7.68 -4.64 11.61
C LYS A 100 8.93 -3.81 11.24
N LYS A 101 9.18 -3.59 9.94
CA LYS A 101 10.25 -2.74 9.39
C LYS A 101 9.82 -1.27 9.34
N TYR A 102 9.50 -0.73 10.50
CA TYR A 102 8.87 0.59 10.65
C TYR A 102 9.67 1.75 10.07
N LEU A 103 11.00 1.76 10.24
CA LEU A 103 11.84 2.84 9.71
C LEU A 103 11.88 2.85 8.17
N GLU A 104 11.91 1.67 7.55
CA GLU A 104 11.90 1.55 6.10
C GLU A 104 10.52 1.95 5.55
N ALA A 105 9.44 1.47 6.17
CA ALA A 105 8.07 1.85 5.84
C ALA A 105 7.87 3.38 5.92
N LEU A 106 8.39 4.01 6.98
CA LEU A 106 8.28 5.45 7.18
C LEU A 106 8.95 6.23 6.04
N SER A 107 10.12 5.79 5.58
CA SER A 107 10.83 6.42 4.45
C SER A 107 9.98 6.42 3.16
N TYR A 108 9.22 5.35 2.90
CA TYR A 108 8.29 5.32 1.76
C TYR A 108 7.16 6.34 1.93
N LEU A 109 6.55 6.38 3.12
CA LEU A 109 5.44 7.30 3.39
C LEU A 109 5.87 8.77 3.35
N GLU A 110 7.06 9.10 3.86
CA GLU A 110 7.58 10.47 3.85
C GLU A 110 7.89 10.97 2.44
N LYS A 111 8.28 10.08 1.52
CA LYS A 111 8.45 10.39 0.11
C LYS A 111 7.11 10.58 -0.61
N VAL A 112 6.11 9.75 -0.30
CA VAL A 112 4.84 9.74 -1.04
C VAL A 112 3.87 10.83 -0.61
N ILE A 113 3.89 11.25 0.67
CA ILE A 113 2.99 12.29 1.21
C ILE A 113 3.06 13.60 0.39
N PRO A 114 4.23 14.18 0.08
CA PRO A 114 4.32 15.36 -0.77
C PRO A 114 3.76 15.14 -2.18
N LEU A 115 3.93 13.95 -2.75
CA LEU A 115 3.39 13.60 -4.06
C LEU A 115 1.86 13.55 -4.02
N CYS A 116 1.27 12.90 -3.01
CA CYS A 116 -0.18 12.86 -2.84
C CYS A 116 -0.77 14.28 -2.73
N LYS A 117 -0.11 15.19 -2.00
CA LYS A 117 -0.54 16.60 -1.91
C LYS A 117 -0.49 17.31 -3.26
N LYS A 118 0.68 17.25 -3.93
CA LYS A 118 0.89 17.88 -5.24
C LYS A 118 -0.13 17.41 -6.27
N SER A 119 -0.45 16.12 -6.26
CA SER A 119 -1.29 15.46 -7.25
C SER A 119 -2.75 15.35 -6.82
N GLN A 120 -3.13 15.98 -5.69
CA GLN A 120 -4.47 16.01 -5.13
C GLN A 120 -5.09 14.61 -4.95
N LYS A 121 -4.26 13.66 -4.50
CA LYS A 121 -4.65 12.27 -4.22
C LYS A 121 -5.05 12.13 -2.76
N TYR A 122 -6.22 12.68 -2.41
CA TYR A 122 -6.67 12.80 -1.02
C TYR A 122 -6.89 11.45 -0.33
N ASN A 123 -7.48 10.46 -1.01
CA ASN A 123 -7.62 9.10 -0.48
C ASN A 123 -6.25 8.49 -0.14
N GLN A 124 -5.30 8.56 -1.08
CA GLN A 124 -3.94 8.08 -0.88
C GLN A 124 -3.20 8.85 0.23
N LEU A 125 -3.44 10.17 0.33
CA LEU A 125 -2.87 11.00 1.39
C LEU A 125 -3.38 10.57 2.76
N ALA A 126 -4.68 10.29 2.90
CA ALA A 126 -5.27 9.81 4.14
C ALA A 126 -4.69 8.45 4.54
N ILE A 127 -4.61 7.50 3.62
CA ILE A 127 -3.99 6.18 3.87
C ILE A 127 -2.52 6.35 4.31
N ALA A 128 -1.76 7.20 3.61
CA ALA A 128 -0.36 7.43 3.95
C ALA A 128 -0.17 8.06 5.34
N TYR A 129 -1.06 9.00 5.72
CA TYR A 129 -1.04 9.59 7.05
C TYR A 129 -1.43 8.59 8.15
N ALA A 130 -2.47 7.79 7.96
CA ALA A 130 -2.86 6.79 8.95
C ALA A 130 -1.76 5.76 9.20
N ARG A 131 -1.14 5.25 8.12
CA ARG A 131 0.00 4.32 8.21
C ARG A 131 1.23 4.97 8.86
N LYS A 132 1.49 6.25 8.58
CA LYS A 132 2.54 7.00 9.29
C LYS A 132 2.21 7.09 10.78
N GLY A 133 0.95 7.34 11.12
CA GLY A 133 0.46 7.34 12.49
C GLY A 133 0.68 6.00 13.20
N ILE A 134 0.32 4.88 12.55
CA ILE A 134 0.58 3.52 13.05
C ILE A 134 2.06 3.34 13.37
N ILE A 135 2.94 3.67 12.43
CA ILE A 135 4.40 3.54 12.60
C ILE A 135 4.90 4.37 13.78
N LEU A 136 4.48 5.63 13.88
CA LEU A 136 4.91 6.53 14.95
C LEU A 136 4.46 6.01 16.31
N THR A 137 3.21 5.57 16.44
CA THR A 137 2.72 4.95 17.68
C THR A 137 3.49 3.68 18.03
N LYS A 138 3.74 2.78 17.06
CA LYS A 138 4.52 1.55 17.28
C LYS A 138 6.00 1.79 17.60
N THR A 139 6.52 2.96 17.28
CA THR A 139 7.90 3.37 17.59
C THR A 139 8.00 4.30 18.80
N GLY A 140 6.92 4.42 19.60
CA GLY A 140 6.90 5.17 20.86
C GLY A 140 6.60 6.67 20.74
N ARG A 141 6.31 7.17 19.53
CA ARG A 141 5.92 8.56 19.25
C ARG A 141 4.40 8.68 19.17
N THR A 142 3.70 8.26 20.23
CA THR A 142 2.24 8.10 20.24
C THR A 142 1.48 9.40 19.99
N GLU A 143 1.90 10.53 20.58
CA GLU A 143 1.22 11.82 20.39
C GLU A 143 1.28 12.26 18.92
N GLU A 144 2.46 12.23 18.32
CA GLU A 144 2.63 12.55 16.91
C GLU A 144 1.91 11.55 16.01
N GLY A 145 1.91 10.27 16.38
CA GLY A 145 1.16 9.24 15.67
C GLY A 145 -0.34 9.53 15.63
N SER A 146 -0.90 9.92 16.78
CA SER A 146 -2.29 10.37 16.91
C SER A 146 -2.60 11.57 16.01
N GLU A 147 -1.73 12.58 15.96
CA GLU A 147 -1.93 13.75 15.07
C GLU A 147 -2.03 13.35 13.59
N TYR A 148 -1.21 12.40 13.14
CA TYR A 148 -1.29 11.92 11.75
C TYR A 148 -2.55 11.09 11.48
N ILE A 149 -3.03 10.32 12.46
CA ILE A 149 -4.31 9.60 12.36
C ILE A 149 -5.46 10.61 12.27
N LYS A 150 -5.48 11.64 13.13
CA LYS A 150 -6.47 12.73 13.07
C LYS A 150 -6.49 13.39 11.69
N LYS A 151 -5.31 13.70 11.12
CA LYS A 151 -5.19 14.26 9.76
C LYS A 151 -5.79 13.32 8.70
N ALA A 152 -5.59 12.01 8.82
CA ALA A 152 -6.17 11.04 7.90
C ALA A 152 -7.70 11.05 7.96
N CYS A 153 -8.28 10.95 9.16
CA CYS A 153 -9.73 10.96 9.34
C CYS A 153 -10.36 12.28 8.88
N ALA A 154 -9.73 13.43 9.20
CA ALA A 154 -10.20 14.74 8.77
C ALA A 154 -10.28 14.88 7.23
N ILE A 155 -9.30 14.33 6.50
CA ILE A 155 -9.34 14.29 5.04
C ILE A 155 -10.54 13.49 4.54
N LEU A 156 -10.75 12.28 5.08
CA LEU A 156 -11.82 11.39 4.64
C LEU A 156 -13.21 11.93 4.96
N HIS A 157 -13.38 12.57 6.12
CA HIS A 157 -14.60 13.30 6.45
C HIS A 157 -14.85 14.46 5.48
N ALA A 158 -13.84 15.27 5.18
CA ALA A 158 -13.98 16.43 4.30
C ALA A 158 -14.36 16.06 2.86
N ILE A 159 -14.02 14.86 2.40
CA ILE A 159 -14.39 14.35 1.07
C ILE A 159 -15.55 13.34 1.10
N GLU A 160 -16.15 13.14 2.27
CA GLU A 160 -17.28 12.23 2.50
C GLU A 160 -17.03 10.75 2.12
N ASP A 161 -15.77 10.30 2.13
CA ASP A 161 -15.41 8.90 1.82
C ASP A 161 -15.54 8.02 3.06
N THR A 162 -16.79 7.80 3.48
CA THR A 162 -17.15 7.00 4.67
C THR A 162 -16.74 5.54 4.55
N LYS A 163 -16.69 5.00 3.32
CA LYS A 163 -16.25 3.63 3.07
C LYS A 163 -14.78 3.47 3.39
N LEU A 164 -13.92 4.33 2.85
CA LEU A 164 -12.49 4.28 3.12
C LEU A 164 -12.19 4.59 4.59
N LEU A 165 -12.97 5.47 5.23
CA LEU A 165 -12.84 5.73 6.67
C LEU A 165 -13.04 4.44 7.49
N SER A 166 -14.11 3.69 7.22
CA SER A 166 -14.37 2.42 7.91
C SER A 166 -13.29 1.36 7.64
N GLU A 167 -12.75 1.30 6.42
CA GLU A 167 -11.63 0.40 6.10
C GLU A 167 -10.36 0.80 6.87
N LEU A 168 -10.09 2.10 6.98
CA LEU A 168 -8.94 2.65 7.70
C LEU A 168 -9.06 2.41 9.22
N GLU A 169 -10.25 2.57 9.81
CA GLU A 169 -10.51 2.28 11.22
C GLU A 169 -10.24 0.80 11.58
N LYS A 170 -10.59 -0.13 10.67
CA LYS A 170 -10.28 -1.56 10.83
C LYS A 170 -8.78 -1.80 10.80
N GLU A 171 -8.07 -1.17 9.85
CA GLU A 171 -6.60 -1.25 9.76
C GLU A 171 -5.95 -0.70 11.04
N LEU A 172 -6.38 0.47 11.54
CA LEU A 172 -5.90 1.06 12.78
C LEU A 172 -6.13 0.14 13.98
N SER A 173 -7.33 -0.41 14.11
CA SER A 173 -7.69 -1.33 15.19
C SER A 173 -6.80 -2.58 15.19
N HIS A 174 -6.58 -3.15 14.00
CA HIS A 174 -5.71 -4.32 13.83
C HIS A 174 -4.28 -4.05 14.30
N TYR A 175 -3.67 -2.94 13.87
CA TYR A 175 -2.28 -2.69 14.24
C TYR A 175 -2.12 -2.14 15.65
N LEU A 176 -3.01 -1.28 16.12
CA LEU A 176 -2.86 -0.61 17.40
C LEU A 176 -3.39 -1.43 18.59
N ASN A 177 -3.90 -2.64 18.34
CA ASN A 177 -4.57 -3.49 19.34
C ASN A 177 -5.66 -2.71 20.09
N MET A 178 -6.50 -1.98 19.34
CA MET A 178 -7.68 -1.36 19.92
C MET A 178 -8.77 -2.43 20.13
N GLU A 179 -8.47 -3.47 20.91
CA GLU A 179 -9.50 -4.36 21.44
C GLU A 179 -10.15 -3.67 22.63
N SER A 180 -11.33 -3.08 22.40
CA SER A 180 -12.40 -2.94 23.40
C SER A 180 -12.09 -2.33 24.78
N GLU A 181 -10.94 -1.69 25.01
CA GLU A 181 -10.75 -0.81 26.16
C GLU A 181 -11.16 0.61 25.77
N ASN A 182 -12.48 0.80 25.82
CA ASN A 182 -13.19 2.06 25.91
C ASN A 182 -13.50 2.78 24.57
N PRO A 183 -14.76 2.72 24.07
CA PRO A 183 -15.26 3.56 22.96
C PRO A 183 -14.97 5.06 23.13
N LEU A 184 -14.76 5.52 24.37
CA LEU A 184 -14.38 6.90 24.69
C LEU A 184 -13.01 7.32 24.14
N GLN A 185 -12.05 6.43 23.90
CA GLN A 185 -10.75 6.83 23.32
C GLN A 185 -10.85 7.17 21.83
N LEU A 186 -11.75 6.50 21.10
CA LEU A 186 -12.00 6.81 19.69
C LEU A 186 -12.71 8.16 19.57
N ASP A 187 -13.71 8.43 20.43
CA ASP A 187 -14.35 9.74 20.50
C ASP A 187 -13.38 10.86 20.92
N MET A 188 -12.45 10.60 21.84
CA MET A 188 -11.42 11.57 22.24
C MET A 188 -10.33 11.81 21.17
N LEU A 189 -10.11 10.84 20.28
CA LEU A 189 -9.23 11.00 19.12
C LEU A 189 -9.95 11.66 17.94
N LEU A 190 -11.26 11.58 17.86
CA LEU A 190 -12.08 12.14 16.77
C LEU A 190 -12.77 13.47 17.14
N GLN A 191 -12.80 13.84 18.42
CA GLN A 191 -13.24 15.14 18.93
C GLN A 191 -12.03 15.92 19.44
N ASP A 192 -11.43 16.69 18.53
CA ASP A 192 -10.79 18.01 18.72
C ASP A 192 -10.08 18.39 17.42
#